data_AF-A0A9Q7AG55-F1
#
_entry.id   AF-A0A9Q7AG55-F1
#
_cell.length_a   1.000
_cell.length_b   1.000
_cell.length_c   1.000
_cell.angle_alpha   90.00
_cell.angle_beta   90.00
_cell.angle_gamma   90.00
#
_symmetry.space_group_name_H-M   'P 1'
#
loop_
_entity.id
_entity.type
_entity.pdbx_description
1 polymer ?
#
loop_
_entity_poly.entity_id
_entity_poly.type
_entity_poly.pdbx_seq_one_letter_code
_entity_poly.pdbx_strand_id
1 'polypeptide(L)'
;MREEWEIQFNRLVDEIGDAAAEDTMRSAAQKVYAWVEDSCYPIRPRVLHPSMTRGSFHILADTLRVGWHPEFMRRLKHLLETREEL
;
A
#
# COMPACT_ATOMS: atom_id res chain seq x y z
N MET A 1 9.96 5.70 -3.20
CA MET A 1 9.10 4.52 -2.94
C MET A 1 7.81 4.90 -2.22
N ARG A 2 7.84 5.50 -1.01
CA ARG A 2 6.58 5.92 -0.36
C ARG A 2 5.75 6.87 -1.25
N GLU A 3 6.37 7.88 -1.82
CA GLU A 3 5.70 8.84 -2.73
C GLU A 3 5.07 8.12 -3.94
N GLU A 4 5.78 7.18 -4.56
CA GLU A 4 5.25 6.35 -5.65
C GLU A 4 4.01 5.55 -5.23
N TRP A 5 4.05 4.96 -4.03
CA TRP A 5 2.90 4.26 -3.46
C TRP A 5 1.73 5.23 -3.23
N GLU A 6 1.98 6.41 -2.67
CA GLU A 6 0.95 7.41 -2.37
C GLU A 6 0.22 7.85 -3.64
N ILE A 7 0.96 8.08 -4.74
CA ILE A 7 0.38 8.43 -6.04
C ILE A 7 -0.57 7.34 -6.54
N GLN A 8 -0.14 6.07 -6.52
CA GLN A 8 -1.00 4.98 -7.02
C GLN A 8 -2.14 4.64 -6.09
N PHE A 9 -1.90 4.69 -4.78
CA PHE A 9 -2.91 4.45 -3.77
C PHE A 9 -4.02 5.48 -3.88
N ASN A 10 -3.69 6.78 -3.92
CA ASN A 10 -4.68 7.85 -4.03
C ASN A 10 -5.48 7.74 -5.33
N ARG A 11 -4.83 7.41 -6.45
CA ARG A 11 -5.54 7.16 -7.72
C ARG A 11 -6.60 6.08 -7.59
N LEU A 12 -6.27 4.96 -6.96
CA LEU A 12 -7.19 3.83 -6.80
C LEU A 12 -8.29 4.13 -5.78
N VAL A 13 -8.00 4.91 -4.74
CA VAL A 13 -9.00 5.41 -3.77
C VAL A 13 -9.98 6.35 -4.48
N ASP A 14 -9.49 7.29 -5.29
CA ASP A 14 -10.32 8.21 -6.06
C ASP A 14 -11.21 7.46 -7.07
N GLU A 15 -10.72 6.38 -7.69
CA GLU A 15 -11.48 5.55 -8.65
C GLU A 15 -12.71 4.89 -8.00
N ILE A 16 -12.58 4.40 -6.77
CA ILE A 16 -13.66 3.67 -6.08
C ILE A 16 -14.62 4.60 -5.32
N GLY A 17 -14.16 5.81 -4.95
CA GLY A 17 -14.92 6.81 -4.22
C GLY A 17 -15.14 6.50 -2.74
N ASP A 18 -15.59 7.52 -1.99
CA ASP A 18 -15.67 7.49 -0.51
C ASP A 18 -16.71 6.50 0.05
N ALA A 19 -17.71 6.11 -0.75
CA ALA A 19 -18.80 5.22 -0.34
C ALA A 19 -18.64 3.78 -0.89
N ALA A 20 -17.43 3.40 -1.29
CA ALA A 20 -17.14 2.06 -1.80
C ALA A 20 -17.50 0.98 -0.77
N ALA A 21 -18.17 -0.09 -1.22
CA ALA A 21 -18.40 -1.27 -0.40
C ALA A 21 -17.09 -2.02 -0.10
N GLU A 22 -17.08 -2.83 0.96
CA GLU A 22 -15.89 -3.59 1.39
C GLU A 22 -15.29 -4.45 0.28
N ASP A 23 -16.13 -5.11 -0.53
CA ASP A 23 -15.65 -5.95 -1.65
C ASP A 23 -14.94 -5.13 -2.74
N THR A 24 -15.42 -3.91 -2.99
CA THR A 24 -14.78 -2.97 -3.91
C THR A 24 -13.45 -2.49 -3.34
N MET A 25 -13.40 -2.14 -2.05
CA MET A 25 -12.16 -1.74 -1.37
C MET A 25 -11.12 -2.87 -1.34
N ARG A 26 -11.56 -4.12 -1.12
CA ARG A 26 -10.69 -5.30 -1.19
C ARG A 26 -10.13 -5.50 -2.60
N SER A 27 -10.96 -5.34 -3.62
CA SER A 27 -10.53 -5.43 -5.02
C SER A 27 -9.52 -4.34 -5.37
N ALA A 28 -9.72 -3.11 -4.89
CA ALA A 28 -8.75 -2.02 -5.03
C ALA A 28 -7.43 -2.34 -4.31
N ALA A 29 -7.49 -2.91 -3.11
CA ALA A 29 -6.31 -3.32 -2.37
C ALA A 29 -5.47 -4.37 -3.11
N GLN A 30 -6.14 -5.33 -3.78
CA GLN A 30 -5.47 -6.31 -4.63
C GLN A 30 -4.79 -5.65 -5.84
N LYS A 31 -5.41 -4.62 -6.44
CA LYS A 31 -4.77 -3.83 -7.51
C LYS A 31 -3.52 -3.10 -7.02
N VAL A 32 -3.56 -2.45 -5.84
CA VAL A 32 -2.38 -1.82 -5.22
C VAL A 32 -1.27 -2.85 -5.04
N TYR A 33 -1.61 -4.02 -4.49
CA TYR A 33 -0.64 -5.08 -4.24
C TYR A 33 -0.03 -5.63 -5.53
N ALA A 34 -0.84 -5.89 -6.56
CA ALA A 34 -0.35 -6.32 -7.87
C ALA A 34 0.62 -5.30 -8.47
N TRP A 35 0.29 -4.01 -8.39
CA TRP A 35 1.19 -2.94 -8.82
C TRP A 35 2.51 -2.94 -8.04
N VAL A 36 2.50 -3.20 -6.73
CA VAL A 36 3.73 -3.32 -5.92
C VAL A 36 4.61 -4.48 -6.40
N GLU A 37 4.00 -5.62 -6.72
CA GLU A 37 4.72 -6.82 -7.16
C GLU A 37 5.39 -6.63 -8.54
N ASP A 38 4.74 -5.87 -9.43
CA ASP A 38 5.19 -5.62 -10.80
C ASP A 38 6.08 -4.38 -10.93
N SER A 39 6.07 -3.48 -9.94
CA SER A 39 6.84 -2.22 -9.98
C SER A 39 8.35 -2.47 -10.00
N CYS A 40 9.04 -1.74 -10.88
CA CYS A 40 10.49 -1.79 -10.99
C CYS A 40 11.07 -0.38 -11.12
N TYR A 41 11.61 0.13 -10.02
CA TYR A 41 12.29 1.42 -9.91
C TYR A 41 13.79 1.18 -9.69
N PRO A 42 14.60 1.19 -10.77
CA PRO A 42 16.01 0.84 -10.66
C PRO A 42 16.82 1.95 -9.99
N ILE A 43 17.54 1.59 -8.93
CA ILE A 43 18.45 2.49 -8.18
C ILE A 43 19.79 2.67 -8.93
N ARG A 44 20.13 1.70 -9.78
CA ARG A 44 21.33 1.68 -10.63
C ARG A 44 20.99 1.04 -11.98
N PRO A 45 21.62 1.48 -13.09
CA PRO A 45 21.34 0.94 -14.42
C PRO A 45 21.49 -0.58 -14.57
N ARG A 46 22.31 -1.22 -13.73
CA ARG A 46 22.58 -2.67 -13.76
C ARG A 46 21.76 -3.48 -12.75
N VAL A 47 20.88 -2.84 -11.97
CA VAL A 47 20.05 -3.50 -10.97
C VAL A 47 18.59 -3.27 -11.37
N LEU A 48 18.13 -4.07 -12.33
CA LEU A 48 16.82 -3.96 -12.99
C LEU A 48 15.83 -5.03 -12.51
N HIS A 49 16.13 -5.73 -11.41
CA HIS A 49 15.25 -6.80 -10.95
C HIS A 49 14.14 -6.25 -10.05
N PRO A 50 12.85 -6.51 -10.35
CA PRO A 50 11.71 -5.97 -9.58
C PRO A 50 11.76 -6.33 -8.08
N SER A 51 12.44 -7.42 -7.71
CA SER A 51 12.57 -7.84 -6.31
C SER A 51 13.15 -6.77 -5.38
N MET A 52 14.00 -5.87 -5.89
CA MET A 52 14.57 -4.78 -5.08
C MET A 52 13.50 -3.74 -4.72
N THR A 53 12.69 -3.37 -5.70
CA THR A 53 11.57 -2.45 -5.53
C THR A 53 10.49 -3.05 -4.65
N ARG A 54 10.07 -4.28 -4.96
CA ARG A 54 9.11 -5.05 -4.16
C ARG A 54 9.56 -5.17 -2.70
N GLY A 55 10.81 -5.56 -2.45
CA GLY A 55 11.37 -5.65 -1.10
C GLY A 55 11.32 -4.31 -0.35
N SER A 56 11.54 -3.19 -1.05
CA SER A 56 11.45 -1.85 -0.44
C SER A 56 10.02 -1.50 -0.02
N PHE A 57 9.00 -1.90 -0.79
CA PHE A 57 7.60 -1.71 -0.42
C PHE A 57 7.20 -2.60 0.77
N HIS A 58 7.64 -3.86 0.80
CA HIS A 58 7.40 -4.76 1.93
C HIS A 58 8.03 -4.23 3.22
N ILE A 59 9.26 -3.70 3.19
CA ILE A 59 9.87 -3.05 4.36
C ILE A 59 9.04 -1.86 4.85
N LEU A 60 8.46 -1.06 3.95
CA LEU A 60 7.57 0.03 4.32
C LEU A 60 6.27 -0.47 4.97
N ALA A 61 5.70 -1.57 4.48
CA ALA A 61 4.50 -2.17 5.04
C ALA A 61 4.76 -2.81 6.42
N ASP A 62 5.88 -3.53 6.57
CA ASP A 62 6.31 -4.12 7.85
C ASP A 62 6.54 -3.06 8.93
N THR A 63 7.04 -1.89 8.51
CA THR A 63 7.22 -0.73 9.40
C THR A 63 5.95 0.12 9.55
N LEU A 64 4.80 -0.36 9.06
CA LEU A 64 3.48 0.26 9.16
C LEU A 64 3.40 1.66 8.55
N ARG A 65 4.28 1.97 7.59
CA ARG A 65 4.34 3.27 6.92
C ARG A 65 3.44 3.37 5.70
N VAL A 66 3.04 2.22 5.13
CA VAL A 66 2.12 2.06 4.00
C VAL A 66 1.28 0.81 4.21
N GLY A 67 0.20 0.68 3.45
CA GLY A 67 -0.58 -0.56 3.36
C GLY A 67 -1.40 -0.61 2.09
N TRP A 68 -2.12 -1.70 1.88
CA TRP A 68 -2.78 -1.97 0.60
C TRP A 68 -4.27 -1.64 0.60
N HIS A 69 -4.92 -1.79 1.75
CA HIS A 69 -6.35 -1.49 1.88
C HIS A 69 -6.59 0.03 1.95
N PRO A 70 -7.61 0.58 1.26
CA PRO A 70 -7.98 2.01 1.35
C PRO A 70 -8.09 2.52 2.79
N GLU A 71 -8.66 1.70 3.67
CA GLU A 71 -8.82 2.03 5.09
C GLU A 71 -7.67 1.58 6.00
N PHE A 72 -6.53 1.16 5.45
CA PHE A 72 -5.45 0.54 6.23
C PHE A 72 -5.02 1.39 7.42
N MET A 73 -4.71 2.68 7.20
CA MET A 73 -4.26 3.58 8.28
C MET A 73 -5.35 3.80 9.33
N ARG A 74 -6.62 3.86 8.92
CA ARG A 74 -7.77 4.01 9.84
C ARG A 74 -7.91 2.76 10.72
N ARG A 75 -7.83 1.57 10.11
CA ARG A 75 -7.91 0.27 10.82
C ARG A 75 -6.72 0.08 11.75
N LEU A 76 -5.51 0.43 11.29
CA LEU A 76 -4.30 0.36 12.11
C LEU A 76 -4.39 1.28 13.33
N LYS A 77 -4.81 2.53 13.15
CA LYS A 77 -4.99 3.48 14.24
C LYS A 77 -5.95 2.93 15.30
N HIS A 78 -7.11 2.42 14.87
CA HIS A 78 -8.08 1.81 15.77
C HIS A 78 -7.48 0.65 16.59
N LEU A 79 -6.73 -0.25 15.94
CA LEU A 79 -6.08 -1.38 16.61
C LEU A 79 -5.02 -0.95 17.63
N LEU A 80 -4.28 0.12 17.35
CA LEU A 80 -3.24 0.63 18.25
C LEU A 80 -3.86 1.34 19.46
N GLU A 81 -4.90 2.15 19.26
CA GLU A 81 -5.65 2.82 20.34
C GLU A 81 -6.28 1.80 21.29
N THR A 82 -6.92 0.74 20.76
CA THR A 82 -7.47 -0.35 21.58
C THR A 82 -6.43 -1.07 22.43
N ARG A 83 -5.16 -1.05 22.03
CA ARG A 83 -4.08 -1.76 22.74
C ARG A 83 -3.42 -0.93 23.85
N GLU A 84 -3.64 0.38 23.87
CA GLU A 84 -3.16 1.27 24.94
C GLU A 84 -4.12 1.30 26.15
N GLU A 85 -5.37 0.85 25.97
CA GLU A 85 -6.41 0.78 27.01
C GLU A 85 -6.41 -0.54 27.81
N LEU A 86 -5.59 -1.52 27.43
CA LEU A 86 -5.41 -2.83 28.10
C LEU A 86 -4.11 -2.88 28.91
#